data_AF-A0A397SCY2-F1
#
_entry.id   AF-A0A397SCY2-F1
#
_cell.length_a   1.000
_cell.length_b   1.000
_cell.length_c   1.000
_cell.angle_alpha   90.00
_cell.angle_beta   90.00
_cell.angle_gamma   90.00
#
_symmetry.space_group_name_H-M   'P 1'
#
loop_
_entity.id
_entity.type
_entity.pdbx_description
1 polymer ?
#
loop_
_entity_poly.entity_id
_entity_poly.type
_entity_poly.pdbx_seq_one_letter_code
_entity_poly.pdbx_strand_id
1 'polypeptide(L)'
;MSNIRDELFNAAYQKAYALIDYDVYNDIDKQHEFRKQSIIDNESLTNDEKSKAIKYLNIGHDCDKIIYNKGKKRICENCQEECLATLYCEYCIRNYLEEKFSNWTSGNDDIDDLIQECQMESLSPDSIVEWIPYSNLQNINYLTKGGCSEIYTADWIGG
;
A
#
# COMPACT_ATOMS: atom_id res chain seq x y z
N MET A 1 22.03 -11.80 1.55
CA MET A 1 21.03 -10.73 1.36
C MET A 1 21.39 -10.01 0.09
N SER A 2 20.49 -10.03 -0.88
CA SER A 2 20.66 -9.33 -2.16
C SER A 2 20.59 -7.83 -1.91
N ASN A 3 21.58 -7.07 -2.39
CA ASN A 3 21.59 -5.62 -2.27
C ASN A 3 20.68 -5.05 -3.37
N ILE A 4 19.42 -4.81 -3.04
CA ILE A 4 18.41 -4.31 -3.98
C ILE A 4 18.75 -2.87 -4.33
N ARG A 5 18.91 -2.58 -5.62
CA ARG A 5 19.21 -1.23 -6.09
C ARG A 5 17.89 -0.48 -6.28
N ASP A 6 17.41 0.16 -5.21
CA ASP A 6 16.10 0.82 -5.19
C ASP A 6 15.90 1.85 -6.32
N GLU A 7 16.96 2.55 -6.74
CA GLU A 7 16.90 3.48 -7.88
C GLU A 7 16.58 2.77 -9.21
N LEU A 8 17.24 1.64 -9.50
CA LEU A 8 17.02 0.90 -10.74
C LEU A 8 15.67 0.21 -10.75
N PHE A 9 15.27 -0.32 -9.60
CA PHE A 9 13.92 -0.82 -9.36
C PHE A 9 12.88 0.27 -9.67
N ASN A 10 13.02 1.45 -9.07
CA ASN A 10 12.09 2.56 -9.27
C ASN A 10 12.06 3.02 -10.73
N ALA A 11 13.22 3.13 -11.39
CA ALA A 11 13.30 3.50 -12.80
C ALA A 11 12.59 2.49 -13.71
N ALA A 12 12.80 1.18 -13.49
CA ALA A 12 12.14 0.13 -14.26
C ALA A 12 10.63 0.12 -14.04
N TYR A 13 10.20 0.28 -12.78
CA TYR A 13 8.79 0.37 -12.42
C TYR A 13 8.11 1.56 -13.10
N GLN A 14 8.67 2.77 -12.98
CA GLN A 14 8.12 3.97 -13.62
C GLN A 14 8.09 3.85 -15.14
N LYS A 15 9.12 3.26 -15.75
CA LYS A 15 9.15 3.00 -17.18
C LYS A 15 8.03 2.07 -17.64
N ALA A 16 7.72 1.01 -16.87
CA ALA A 16 6.63 0.09 -17.20
C ALA A 16 5.26 0.79 -17.21
N TYR A 17 5.05 1.79 -16.33
CA TYR A 17 3.83 2.61 -16.34
C TYR A 17 3.82 3.63 -17.49
N ALA A 18 4.97 4.24 -17.80
CA ALA A 18 5.05 5.28 -18.82
C ALA A 18 4.88 4.76 -20.26
N LEU A 19 5.21 3.50 -20.51
CA LEU A 19 5.18 2.88 -21.85
C LEU A 19 3.82 2.30 -22.24
N ILE A 20 2.81 2.44 -21.38
CA ILE A 20 1.53 1.78 -21.61
C ILE A 20 0.70 2.52 -22.68
N ASP A 21 0.25 1.77 -23.68
CA ASP A 21 -0.72 2.23 -24.66
C ASP A 21 -2.13 1.90 -24.14
N TYR A 22 -2.87 2.91 -23.69
CA TYR A 22 -4.20 2.72 -23.11
C TYR A 22 -5.27 2.33 -24.15
N ASP A 23 -5.04 2.56 -25.45
CA ASP A 23 -5.95 2.12 -26.50
C ASP A 23 -5.82 0.60 -26.74
N VAL A 24 -4.61 0.07 -26.60
CA VAL A 24 -4.32 -1.38 -26.70
C VAL A 24 -4.63 -2.12 -25.39
N TYR A 25 -4.15 -1.59 -24.26
CA TYR A 25 -4.32 -2.15 -22.92
C TYR A 25 -5.47 -1.45 -22.20
N ASN A 26 -6.68 -1.64 -22.75
CA ASN A 26 -7.88 -0.88 -22.38
C ASN A 26 -8.62 -1.37 -21.12
N ASP A 27 -8.08 -2.34 -20.39
CA ASP A 27 -8.60 -2.79 -19.09
C ASP A 27 -7.46 -3.07 -18.10
N ILE A 28 -7.80 -3.04 -16.80
CA ILE A 28 -6.81 -3.11 -15.71
C ILE A 28 -6.00 -4.41 -15.71
N ASP A 29 -6.59 -5.53 -16.17
CA ASP A 29 -5.91 -6.82 -16.20
C ASP A 29 -4.87 -6.84 -17.31
N LYS A 30 -5.24 -6.36 -18.51
CA LYS A 30 -4.29 -6.19 -19.62
C LYS A 30 -3.14 -5.24 -19.26
N GLN A 31 -3.45 -4.14 -18.56
CA GLN A 31 -2.44 -3.18 -18.12
C GLN A 31 -1.46 -3.81 -17.13
N HIS A 32 -1.98 -4.57 -16.18
CA HIS A 32 -1.18 -5.27 -15.19
C HIS A 32 -0.24 -6.30 -15.83
N GLU A 33 -0.74 -7.12 -16.76
CA GLU A 33 0.09 -8.09 -17.47
C GLU A 33 1.19 -7.43 -18.32
N PHE A 34 0.89 -6.33 -19.01
CA PHE A 34 1.90 -5.55 -19.73
C PHE A 34 3.02 -5.05 -18.80
N ARG A 35 2.65 -4.48 -17.64
CA ARG A 35 3.62 -3.98 -16.66
C ARG A 35 4.49 -5.10 -16.12
N LYS A 36 3.91 -6.26 -15.79
CA LYS A 36 4.66 -7.45 -15.36
C LYS A 36 5.64 -7.92 -16.43
N GLN A 37 5.20 -8.03 -17.68
CA GLN A 37 6.05 -8.47 -18.78
C GLN A 37 7.22 -7.49 -19.00
N SER A 38 6.95 -6.18 -18.93
CA SER A 38 7.98 -5.14 -19.02
C SER A 38 9.08 -5.26 -17.95
N ILE A 39 8.71 -5.70 -16.74
CA ILE A 39 9.67 -5.97 -15.66
C ILE A 39 10.44 -7.27 -15.91
N ILE A 40 9.76 -8.32 -16.36
CA ILE A 40 10.37 -9.63 -16.66
C ILE A 40 11.41 -9.49 -17.77
N ASP A 41 11.10 -8.73 -18.81
CA ASP A 41 11.97 -8.53 -19.98
C ASP A 41 13.12 -7.55 -19.71
N ASN A 42 13.12 -6.88 -18.54
CA ASN A 42 14.19 -5.95 -18.20
C ASN A 42 15.46 -6.70 -17.79
N GLU A 43 16.44 -6.76 -18.70
CA GLU A 43 17.74 -7.42 -18.49
C GLU A 43 18.62 -6.72 -17.44
N SER A 44 18.34 -5.46 -17.10
CA SER A 44 19.12 -4.71 -16.10
C SER A 44 18.78 -5.10 -14.66
N LEU A 45 17.65 -5.76 -14.44
CA LEU A 45 17.19 -6.19 -13.13
C LEU A 45 17.63 -7.63 -12.83
N THR A 46 18.06 -7.85 -11.60
CA THR A 46 18.26 -9.17 -11.02
C THR A 46 16.91 -9.86 -10.76
N ASN A 47 16.93 -11.18 -10.55
CA ASN A 47 15.71 -11.93 -10.22
C ASN A 47 15.05 -11.46 -8.92
N ASP A 48 15.84 -11.04 -7.93
CA ASP A 48 15.31 -10.52 -6.67
C ASP A 48 14.62 -9.16 -6.87
N GLU A 49 15.22 -8.28 -7.68
CA GLU A 49 14.62 -6.98 -8.04
C GLU A 49 13.34 -7.15 -8.85
N LYS A 50 13.32 -8.08 -9.81
CA LYS A 50 12.11 -8.43 -10.57
C LYS A 50 11.01 -8.97 -9.65
N SER A 51 11.36 -9.85 -8.72
CA SER A 51 10.41 -10.42 -7.75
C SER A 51 9.82 -9.34 -6.86
N LYS A 52 10.64 -8.40 -6.37
CA LYS A 52 10.17 -7.23 -5.62
C LYS A 52 9.20 -6.40 -6.46
N ALA A 53 9.54 -6.07 -7.71
CA ALA A 53 8.71 -5.25 -8.59
C ALA A 53 7.37 -5.91 -8.93
N ILE A 54 7.38 -7.20 -9.22
CA ILE A 54 6.14 -7.96 -9.46
C ILE A 54 5.26 -7.97 -8.21
N LYS A 55 5.84 -8.12 -7.01
CA LYS A 55 5.06 -8.02 -5.75
C LYS A 55 4.34 -6.68 -5.64
N TYR A 56 5.03 -5.56 -5.87
CA TYR A 56 4.40 -4.22 -5.83
C TYR A 56 3.35 -4.05 -6.93
N LEU A 57 3.61 -4.52 -8.15
CA LEU A 57 2.61 -4.48 -9.23
C LEU A 57 1.35 -5.28 -8.90
N ASN A 58 1.49 -6.43 -8.25
CA ASN A 58 0.37 -7.26 -7.83
C ASN A 58 -0.45 -6.58 -6.73
N ILE A 59 0.21 -5.92 -5.77
CA ILE A 59 -0.49 -5.16 -4.71
C ILE A 59 -1.27 -4.01 -5.33
N GLY A 60 -0.67 -3.25 -6.24
CA GLY A 60 -1.35 -2.16 -6.96
C GLY A 60 -2.53 -2.67 -7.78
N HIS A 61 -2.39 -3.81 -8.47
CA HIS A 61 -3.50 -4.42 -9.23
C HIS A 61 -4.63 -4.91 -8.33
N ASP A 62 -4.31 -5.47 -7.16
CA ASP A 62 -5.33 -5.80 -6.15
C ASP A 62 -6.10 -4.55 -5.69
N CYS A 63 -5.39 -3.44 -5.44
CA CYS A 63 -6.03 -2.16 -5.11
C CYS A 63 -6.93 -1.65 -6.26
N ASP A 64 -6.45 -1.68 -7.51
CA ASP A 64 -7.22 -1.25 -8.68
C ASP A 64 -8.51 -2.06 -8.83
N LYS A 65 -8.44 -3.39 -8.63
CA LYS A 65 -9.63 -4.25 -8.67
C LYS A 65 -10.65 -3.82 -7.63
N ILE A 66 -10.23 -3.54 -6.39
CA ILE A 66 -11.11 -3.09 -5.31
C ILE A 66 -11.72 -1.72 -5.63
N ILE A 67 -10.89 -0.73 -5.99
CA ILE A 67 -11.32 0.65 -6.28
C ILE A 67 -12.33 0.70 -7.41
N TYR A 68 -12.06 0.00 -8.50
CA TYR A 68 -12.93 -0.01 -9.67
C TYR A 68 -14.04 -1.06 -9.59
N ASN A 69 -14.08 -1.87 -8.53
CA ASN A 69 -14.96 -3.03 -8.37
C ASN A 69 -14.97 -3.91 -9.64
N LYS A 70 -13.77 -4.23 -10.15
CA LYS A 70 -13.56 -4.94 -11.42
C LYS A 70 -12.62 -6.11 -11.23
N GLY A 71 -12.73 -7.09 -12.12
CA GLY A 71 -11.88 -8.27 -12.14
C GLY A 71 -12.56 -9.49 -11.52
N LYS A 72 -11.81 -10.58 -11.45
CA LYS A 72 -12.30 -11.85 -10.94
C LYS A 72 -12.33 -11.86 -9.41
N LYS A 73 -13.52 -12.06 -8.87
CA LYS A 73 -13.70 -12.29 -7.44
C LYS A 73 -13.33 -13.72 -7.05
N ARG A 74 -12.99 -13.91 -5.78
CA ARG A 74 -12.73 -15.21 -5.15
C ARG A 74 -13.36 -15.28 -3.78
N ILE A 75 -13.61 -16.48 -3.29
CA ILE A 75 -14.00 -16.68 -1.89
C ILE A 75 -12.75 -16.68 -1.02
N CYS A 76 -12.74 -15.85 0.01
CA CYS A 76 -11.66 -15.83 0.99
C CYS A 76 -11.71 -17.09 1.87
N GLU A 77 -10.61 -17.80 2.00
CA GLU A 77 -10.53 -19.01 2.83
C GLU A 77 -10.70 -18.72 4.33
N ASN A 78 -10.42 -17.48 4.77
CA ASN A 78 -10.49 -17.09 6.18
C ASN A 78 -11.89 -16.61 6.58
N CYS A 79 -12.41 -15.57 5.92
CA CYS A 79 -13.72 -14.98 6.27
C CYS A 79 -14.90 -15.51 5.46
N GLN A 80 -14.67 -16.35 4.44
CA GLN A 80 -15.71 -16.89 3.54
C GLN A 80 -16.46 -15.84 2.70
N GLU A 81 -16.04 -14.57 2.75
CA GLU A 81 -16.59 -13.50 1.92
C GLU A 81 -16.00 -13.51 0.51
N GLU A 82 -16.78 -12.97 -0.43
CA GLU A 82 -16.36 -12.80 -1.83
C GLU A 82 -15.50 -11.52 -1.96
N CYS A 83 -14.20 -11.69 -2.17
CA CYS A 83 -13.21 -10.61 -2.23
C CYS A 83 -12.56 -10.46 -3.62
N LEU A 84 -12.04 -9.26 -3.90
CA LEU A 84 -11.41 -8.89 -5.18
C LEU A 84 -9.89 -9.05 -5.16
N ALA A 85 -9.24 -8.77 -4.03
CA ALA A 85 -7.79 -8.92 -3.92
C ALA A 85 -7.37 -10.39 -4.00
N THR A 86 -6.25 -10.65 -4.68
CA THR A 86 -5.67 -11.98 -4.84
C THR A 86 -4.69 -12.29 -3.71
N LEU A 87 -3.83 -11.33 -3.35
CA LEU A 87 -2.74 -11.50 -2.38
C LEU A 87 -3.21 -11.43 -0.92
N TYR A 88 -4.29 -10.70 -0.67
CA TYR A 88 -4.90 -10.51 0.65
C TYR A 88 -6.43 -10.50 0.50
N CYS A 89 -7.14 -10.28 1.61
CA CYS A 89 -8.58 -10.07 1.60
C CYS A 89 -8.88 -8.74 2.27
N GLU A 90 -9.47 -7.81 1.51
CA GLU A 90 -9.83 -6.47 1.97
C GLU A 90 -10.75 -6.51 3.20
N TYR A 91 -11.67 -7.49 3.28
CA TYR A 91 -12.54 -7.68 4.45
C TYR A 91 -11.80 -8.21 5.67
N CYS A 92 -10.89 -9.17 5.51
CA CYS A 92 -10.11 -9.67 6.66
C CYS A 92 -9.26 -8.57 7.30
N ILE A 93 -8.71 -7.66 6.47
CA ILE A 93 -7.94 -6.53 6.96
C ILE A 93 -8.84 -5.62 7.80
N ARG A 94 -10.00 -5.23 7.27
CA ARG A 94 -10.96 -4.35 7.96
C ARG A 94 -11.47 -4.97 9.25
N ASN A 95 -11.87 -6.25 9.22
CA ASN A 95 -12.32 -6.97 10.40
C ASN A 95 -11.23 -7.04 11.48
N TYR A 96 -9.98 -7.30 11.09
CA TYR A 96 -8.85 -7.28 12.02
C TYR A 96 -8.66 -5.89 12.64
N LEU A 97 -8.77 -4.83 11.86
CA LEU A 97 -8.62 -3.46 12.34
C LEU A 97 -9.76 -3.07 13.28
N GLU A 98 -11.00 -3.41 12.94
CA GLU A 98 -12.19 -3.16 13.76
C GLU A 98 -12.06 -3.78 15.16
N GLU A 99 -11.57 -5.03 15.24
CA GLU A 99 -11.26 -5.69 16.52
C GLU A 99 -10.19 -4.96 17.35
N LYS A 100 -9.38 -4.11 16.72
CA LYS A 100 -8.32 -3.34 17.38
C LYS A 100 -8.72 -1.93 17.78
N PHE A 101 -9.92 -1.44 17.40
CA PHE A 101 -10.35 -0.06 17.69
C PHE A 101 -10.30 0.27 19.18
N SER A 102 -10.63 -0.68 20.07
CA SER A 102 -10.59 -0.46 21.51
C SER A 102 -9.20 -0.55 22.15
N ASN A 103 -8.16 -0.94 21.40
CA ASN A 103 -6.83 -1.20 21.95
C ASN A 103 -5.92 0.04 22.00
N TRP A 104 -6.31 1.12 21.31
CA TRP A 104 -5.57 2.38 21.29
C TRP A 104 -6.55 3.54 21.23
N THR A 105 -6.10 4.72 21.66
CA THR A 105 -6.83 5.99 21.54
C THR A 105 -5.81 7.13 21.50
N SER A 106 -6.10 8.15 20.72
CA SER A 106 -5.36 9.41 20.73
C SER A 106 -5.67 10.29 21.94
N GLY A 107 -6.75 9.99 22.67
CA GLY A 107 -7.35 10.87 23.67
C GLY A 107 -8.17 12.01 23.07
N ASN A 108 -8.44 11.97 21.77
CA ASN A 108 -9.30 12.89 21.05
C ASN A 108 -10.29 12.10 20.18
N ASP A 109 -11.57 12.18 20.53
CA ASP A 109 -12.62 11.40 19.89
C ASP A 109 -12.74 11.71 18.38
N ASP A 110 -12.60 12.97 17.95
CA ASP A 110 -12.67 13.35 16.52
C ASP A 110 -11.52 12.73 15.70
N ILE A 111 -10.32 12.61 16.29
CA ILE A 111 -9.16 11.98 15.64
C ILE A 111 -9.34 10.46 15.60
N ASP A 112 -9.81 9.87 16.70
CA ASP A 112 -10.04 8.43 16.79
C ASP A 112 -11.11 7.99 15.77
N ASP A 113 -12.23 8.72 15.69
CA ASP A 113 -13.29 8.48 14.72
C ASP A 113 -12.76 8.56 13.28
N LEU A 114 -11.98 9.61 12.95
CA LEU A 114 -11.38 9.76 11.63
C LEU A 114 -10.47 8.57 11.26
N ILE A 115 -9.63 8.12 12.19
CA ILE A 115 -8.72 7.00 11.93
C ILE A 115 -9.51 5.71 11.76
N GLN A 116 -10.53 5.45 12.59
CA GLN A 116 -11.39 4.28 12.46
C GLN A 116 -12.12 4.28 11.10
N GLU A 117 -12.67 5.41 10.67
CA GLU A 117 -13.28 5.56 9.33
C GLU A 117 -12.26 5.24 8.21
N CYS A 118 -11.03 5.76 8.30
CA CYS A 118 -9.97 5.45 7.34
C CYS A 118 -9.59 3.96 7.34
N GLN A 119 -9.53 3.33 8.52
CA GLN A 119 -9.20 1.91 8.67
C GLN A 119 -10.29 1.02 8.08
N MET A 120 -11.57 1.38 8.20
CA MET A 120 -12.69 0.65 7.59
C MET A 120 -12.69 0.71 6.05
N GLU A 121 -12.09 1.75 5.47
CA GLU A 121 -11.94 1.90 4.02
C GLU A 121 -10.57 1.40 3.51
N SER A 122 -9.75 0.80 4.38
CA SER A 122 -8.43 0.31 4.00
C SER A 122 -8.53 -0.70 2.84
N LEU A 123 -7.74 -0.43 1.80
CA LEU A 123 -7.71 -1.20 0.57
C LEU A 123 -6.65 -2.29 0.62
N SER A 124 -5.52 -2.05 1.29
CA SER A 124 -4.39 -2.98 1.33
C SER A 124 -3.67 -2.91 2.69
N PRO A 125 -2.89 -3.93 3.06
CA PRO A 125 -2.09 -3.92 4.29
C PRO A 125 -1.09 -2.77 4.36
N ASP A 126 -0.59 -2.31 3.21
CA ASP A 126 0.43 -1.25 3.14
C ASP A 126 -0.18 0.16 3.15
N SER A 127 -1.51 0.28 3.29
CA SER A 127 -2.25 1.55 3.27
C SER A 127 -3.07 1.80 4.54
N ILE A 128 -2.75 1.09 5.62
CA ILE A 128 -3.43 1.21 6.91
C ILE A 128 -2.96 2.50 7.60
N VAL A 129 -3.92 3.31 8.04
CA VAL A 129 -3.63 4.49 8.86
C VAL A 129 -3.41 4.04 10.30
N GLU A 130 -2.33 4.49 10.94
CA GLU A 130 -1.99 4.11 12.32
C GLU A 130 -1.81 5.35 13.21
N TRP A 131 -2.30 5.27 14.44
CA TRP A 131 -2.01 6.26 15.48
C TRP A 131 -0.68 5.93 16.16
N ILE A 132 0.26 6.88 16.15
CA ILE A 132 1.54 6.76 16.85
C ILE A 132 1.51 7.65 18.11
N PRO A 133 1.50 7.07 19.32
CA PRO A 133 1.56 7.85 20.55
C PRO A 133 2.83 8.70 20.62
N TYR A 134 2.73 9.92 21.14
CA TYR A 134 3.88 10.82 21.27
C TYR A 134 5.03 10.20 22.09
N SER A 135 4.71 9.36 23.08
CA SER A 135 5.71 8.62 23.87
C SER A 135 6.56 7.64 23.05
N ASN A 136 6.11 7.28 21.84
CA ASN A 136 6.80 6.38 20.93
C ASN A 136 7.64 7.15 19.90
N LEU A 137 7.73 8.47 20.02
CA LEU A 137 8.59 9.32 19.21
C LEU A 137 9.85 9.69 20.00
N GLN A 138 11.01 9.57 19.37
CA GLN A 138 12.31 9.97 19.93
C GLN A 138 13.05 10.90 18.96
N ASN A 139 14.16 11.49 19.42
CA ASN A 139 14.97 12.42 18.62
C ASN A 139 14.13 13.53 17.97
N ILE A 140 13.16 14.05 18.74
CA ILE A 140 12.22 15.08 18.29
C ILE A 140 12.97 16.40 18.13
N ASN A 141 13.11 16.85 16.89
CA ASN A 141 13.82 18.07 16.54
C ASN A 141 12.89 19.02 15.80
N TYR A 142 12.94 20.29 16.17
CA TYR A 142 12.24 21.34 15.44
C TYR A 142 12.84 21.46 14.03
N LEU A 143 11.97 21.45 13.01
CA LEU A 143 12.37 21.62 11.62
C LEU A 143 12.13 23.05 11.15
N THR A 144 10.89 23.53 11.25
CA THR A 144 10.50 24.86 10.77
C THR A 144 9.13 25.26 11.29
N LYS A 145 8.73 26.49 11.03
CA LYS A 145 7.41 27.04 11.32
C LYS A 145 6.85 27.63 10.03
N GLY A 146 5.61 27.29 9.72
CA GLY A 146 4.91 27.80 8.54
C GLY A 146 3.41 27.90 8.82
N GLY A 147 2.69 28.70 8.02
CA GLY A 147 1.24 28.84 8.13
C GLY A 147 0.76 29.03 9.58
N CYS A 148 0.09 28.01 10.11
CA CYS A 148 -0.48 27.98 11.46
C CYS A 148 0.13 26.90 12.37
N SER A 149 1.30 26.33 12.03
CA SER A 149 1.88 25.21 12.79
C SER A 149 3.41 25.21 12.84
N GLU A 150 3.92 24.48 13.82
CA GLU A 150 5.34 24.14 13.96
C GLU A 150 5.54 22.71 13.47
N ILE A 151 6.59 22.49 12.69
CA ILE A 151 6.91 21.20 12.08
C ILE A 151 8.13 20.64 12.79
N TYR A 152 8.03 19.37 13.16
CA TYR A 152 9.08 18.61 13.84
C TYR A 152 9.42 17.36 13.02
N THR A 153 10.66 16.91 13.14
CA THR A 153 11.08 15.56 12.71
C THR A 153 11.28 14.71 13.96
N ALA A 154 10.93 13.43 13.88
CA ALA A 154 11.12 12.48 14.96
C ALA A 154 11.38 11.08 14.39
N ASP A 155 12.08 10.26 15.16
CA ASP A 155 12.21 8.83 14.88
C ASP A 155 11.10 8.08 15.61
N TRP A 156 10.43 7.17 14.92
CA TRP A 156 9.43 6.29 15.53
C TRP A 156 10.12 5.06 16.15
N ILE A 157 9.92 4.86 17.45
CA ILE A 157 10.41 3.69 18.17
C ILE A 157 9.65 2.44 17.68
N GLY A 158 10.35 1.56 16.96
CA GLY A 158 9.80 0.31 16.44
C GLY A 158 9.19 0.41 15.03
N GLY A 159 9.36 1.56 14.38
CA GLY A 159 9.04 1.77 12.96
C GLY A 159 10.10 1.27 11.98
#